data_AF-A0A518K274-F1
#
_entry.id   AF-A0A518K274-F1
#
_cell.length_a   1.000
_cell.length_b   1.000
_cell.length_c   1.000
_cell.angle_alpha   90.00
_cell.angle_beta   90.00
_cell.angle_gamma   90.00
#
_symmetry.space_group_name_H-M   'P 1'
#
loop_
_entity.id
_entity.type
_entity.pdbx_description
1 polymer ?
#
loop_
_entity_poly.entity_id
_entity_poly.type
_entity_poly.pdbx_seq_one_letter_code
_entity_poly.pdbx_strand_id
1 'polypeptide(L)'
;MSCGCNSRGSAPAIVQLSLDSLASLKSQAAESAPEGYTTQRLWMIGSRPVLATGTADGKKGCVTIPQLGVPIKLCWEIKDADLIPPEVSVRIRVTISVANTEYFSALLVFKCDNLLNPSSCTVSIEGEHSLLEAFGPSCDWSCLRDCAPGCLSCGTNYWCWAGCAGACIFRCCSL
;
A
#
# COMPACT_ATOMS: atom_id res chain seq x y z
N MET A 1 -14.59 -4.92 -3.89
CA MET A 1 -14.09 -4.31 -5.14
C MET A 1 -12.59 -4.55 -5.19
N SER A 2 -12.15 -5.40 -6.14
CA SER A 2 -10.73 -5.73 -6.33
C SER A 2 -10.06 -4.57 -7.05
N CYS A 3 -9.04 -3.98 -6.45
CA CYS A 3 -8.31 -2.86 -7.03
C CYS A 3 -7.31 -3.38 -8.08
N GLY A 4 -7.78 -3.56 -9.32
CA GLY A 4 -7.11 -3.20 -10.58
C GLY A 4 -5.72 -3.74 -10.94
N CYS A 5 -5.00 -4.47 -10.10
CA CYS A 5 -3.70 -5.02 -10.46
C CYS A 5 -3.87 -6.38 -11.15
N ASN A 6 -3.95 -6.36 -12.48
CA ASN A 6 -4.10 -7.51 -13.38
C ASN A 6 -3.47 -8.81 -12.84
N SER A 7 -4.33 -9.69 -12.33
CA SER A 7 -4.01 -11.08 -12.00
C SER A 7 -4.16 -11.93 -13.27
N ARG A 8 -3.04 -12.48 -13.74
CA ARG A 8 -3.07 -13.59 -14.69
C ARG A 8 -3.68 -14.81 -14.00
N GLY A 9 -4.90 -15.16 -14.36
CA GLY A 9 -5.32 -16.55 -14.62
C GLY A 9 -5.34 -17.59 -13.48
N SER A 10 -5.40 -17.22 -12.20
CA SER A 10 -5.65 -18.18 -11.12
C SER A 10 -7.13 -18.14 -10.71
N ALA A 11 -7.77 -19.32 -10.61
CA ALA A 11 -9.14 -19.47 -10.10
C ALA A 11 -9.33 -18.68 -8.78
N PRO A 12 -10.51 -18.09 -8.53
CA PRO A 12 -10.75 -17.34 -7.30
C PRO A 12 -10.53 -18.25 -6.10
N ALA A 13 -9.47 -18.01 -5.33
CA ALA A 13 -9.24 -18.70 -4.06
C ALA A 13 -10.32 -18.21 -3.08
N ILE A 14 -11.27 -19.08 -2.73
CA ILE A 14 -12.22 -18.80 -1.66
C ILE A 14 -11.44 -18.94 -0.35
N VAL A 15 -11.20 -17.80 0.31
CA VAL A 15 -10.60 -17.79 1.65
C VAL A 15 -11.72 -17.78 2.68
N GLN A 16 -11.94 -18.91 3.35
CA GLN A 16 -12.91 -19.03 4.44
C GLN A 16 -12.25 -18.60 5.74
N LEU A 17 -12.73 -17.50 6.31
CA LEU A 17 -12.35 -17.00 7.64
C LEU A 17 -13.39 -17.44 8.66
N SER A 18 -12.96 -18.02 9.77
CA SER A 18 -13.86 -18.19 10.92
C SER A 18 -14.14 -16.82 11.58
N LEU A 19 -15.29 -16.70 12.24
CA LEU A 19 -15.66 -15.50 12.99
C LEU A 19 -14.62 -15.17 14.07
N ASP A 20 -14.08 -16.20 14.75
CA ASP A 20 -13.06 -16.03 15.78
C ASP A 20 -11.75 -15.50 15.21
N SER A 21 -11.33 -16.00 14.04
CA SER A 21 -10.13 -15.48 13.35
C SER A 21 -10.32 -14.03 12.92
N LEU A 22 -11.50 -13.66 12.44
CA LEU A 22 -11.81 -12.27 12.08
C LEU A 22 -11.81 -11.35 13.32
N ALA A 23 -12.39 -11.80 14.43
CA ALA A 23 -12.41 -11.05 15.69
C ALA A 23 -10.99 -10.87 16.25
N SER A 24 -10.16 -11.92 16.20
CA SER A 24 -8.76 -11.88 16.63
C SER A 24 -7.93 -10.90 15.80
N LEU A 25 -8.05 -10.95 14.47
CA LEU A 25 -7.42 -9.99 13.57
C LEU A 25 -7.84 -8.55 13.95
N LYS A 26 -9.14 -8.34 14.18
CA LYS A 26 -9.69 -7.03 14.53
C LYS A 26 -9.08 -6.45 15.81
N SER A 27 -8.95 -7.27 16.85
CA SER A 27 -8.34 -6.89 18.13
C SER A 27 -6.87 -6.51 17.95
N GLN A 28 -6.08 -7.37 17.31
CA GLN A 28 -4.65 -7.14 17.07
C GLN A 28 -4.39 -5.86 16.27
N ALA A 29 -5.21 -5.61 15.25
CA ALA A 29 -5.14 -4.41 14.44
C ALA A 29 -5.51 -3.15 15.25
N ALA A 30 -6.47 -3.23 16.17
CA ALA A 30 -6.86 -2.11 17.03
C ALA A 30 -5.80 -1.79 18.10
N GLU A 31 -5.20 -2.81 18.71
CA GLU A 31 -4.16 -2.65 19.74
C GLU A 31 -2.88 -2.00 19.20
N SER A 32 -2.57 -2.21 17.92
CA SER A 32 -1.36 -1.69 17.26
C SER A 32 -1.60 -0.44 16.40
N ALA A 33 -2.84 0.06 16.37
CA ALA A 33 -3.21 1.23 15.58
C ALA A 33 -2.65 2.52 16.23
N PRO A 34 -1.93 3.36 15.45
CA PRO A 34 -1.54 4.68 15.92
C PRO A 34 -2.75 5.55 16.31
N GLU A 35 -2.51 6.52 17.17
CA GLU A 35 -3.52 7.52 17.52
C GLU A 35 -4.05 8.23 16.26
N GLY A 36 -5.38 8.37 16.15
CA GLY A 36 -6.06 8.93 14.99
C GLY A 36 -6.42 7.92 13.88
N TYR A 37 -6.00 6.66 13.98
CA TYR A 37 -6.41 5.61 13.04
C TYR A 37 -7.73 4.99 13.51
N THR A 38 -8.84 5.47 12.95
CA THR A 38 -10.19 5.13 13.42
C THR A 38 -10.91 4.10 12.56
N THR A 39 -10.34 3.73 11.40
CA THR A 39 -11.00 2.86 10.41
C THR A 39 -10.16 1.62 10.12
N GLN A 40 -10.83 0.49 9.89
CA GLN A 40 -10.20 -0.78 9.53
C GLN A 40 -10.80 -1.35 8.24
N ARG A 41 -9.97 -1.96 7.39
CA ARG A 41 -10.38 -2.65 6.16
C ARG A 41 -9.71 -4.02 6.07
N LEU A 42 -10.49 -5.05 5.77
CA LEU A 42 -9.97 -6.39 5.49
C LEU A 42 -9.40 -6.43 4.07
N TRP A 43 -8.12 -6.75 3.96
CA TRP A 43 -7.40 -6.90 2.70
C TRP A 43 -6.93 -8.35 2.53
N MET A 44 -6.75 -8.74 1.27
CA MET A 44 -6.18 -10.03 0.90
C MET A 44 -4.81 -9.78 0.27
N ILE A 45 -3.75 -10.27 0.91
CA ILE A 45 -2.39 -10.22 0.38
C ILE A 45 -1.96 -11.65 0.07
N GLY A 46 -1.85 -11.96 -1.22
CA GLY A 46 -1.80 -13.36 -1.69
C GLY A 46 -3.08 -14.10 -1.27
N SER A 47 -2.93 -15.19 -0.52
CA SER A 47 -4.04 -15.95 0.07
C SER A 47 -4.30 -15.61 1.54
N ARG A 48 -3.61 -14.60 2.10
CA ARG A 48 -3.66 -14.27 3.52
C ARG A 48 -4.54 -13.06 3.80
N PRO A 49 -5.53 -13.18 4.70
CA PRO A 49 -6.31 -12.03 5.16
C PRO A 49 -5.50 -11.21 6.16
N VAL A 50 -5.48 -9.90 5.96
CA VAL A 50 -4.83 -8.94 6.85
C VAL A 50 -5.75 -7.75 7.09
N LEU A 51 -5.65 -7.11 8.25
CA LEU A 51 -6.37 -5.87 8.51
C LEU A 51 -5.45 -4.67 8.30
N ALA A 52 -5.87 -3.81 7.40
CA ALA A 52 -5.31 -2.49 7.24
C ALA A 52 -6.06 -1.51 8.16
N THR A 53 -5.33 -0.72 8.94
CA THR A 53 -5.88 0.34 9.80
C THR A 53 -5.50 1.70 9.24
N GLY A 54 -6.33 2.72 9.43
CA GLY A 54 -6.07 4.03 8.85
C GLY A 54 -7.01 5.11 9.31
N THR A 55 -6.77 6.33 8.83
CA THR A 55 -7.64 7.49 9.06
C THR A 55 -8.98 7.30 8.35
N ALA A 56 -10.01 8.03 8.81
CA ALA A 56 -11.34 7.97 8.22
C ALA A 56 -11.35 8.30 6.71
N ASP A 57 -10.51 9.24 6.29
CA ASP A 57 -10.34 9.60 4.88
C ASP A 57 -9.46 8.61 4.09
N GLY A 58 -8.70 7.72 4.75
CA GLY A 58 -7.80 6.76 4.13
C GLY A 58 -6.48 7.33 3.62
N LYS A 59 -6.19 8.62 3.87
CA LYS A 59 -4.93 9.24 3.46
C LYS A 59 -3.73 8.68 4.22
N LYS A 60 -3.95 8.21 5.45
CA LYS A 60 -2.92 7.53 6.23
C LYS A 60 -3.40 6.15 6.64
N GLY A 61 -2.50 5.20 6.64
CA GLY A 61 -2.80 3.88 7.15
C GLY A 61 -1.59 2.98 7.23
N CYS A 62 -1.79 1.83 7.84
CA CYS A 62 -0.78 0.80 7.97
C CYS A 62 -1.42 -0.57 7.84
N VAL A 63 -0.64 -1.53 7.36
CA VAL A 63 -0.97 -2.94 7.39
C VAL A 63 0.20 -3.70 7.98
N THR A 64 -0.09 -4.65 8.88
CA THR A 64 0.91 -5.55 9.46
C THR A 64 0.78 -6.91 8.81
N ILE A 65 1.88 -7.41 8.28
CA ILE A 65 1.94 -8.65 7.50
C ILE A 65 2.92 -9.59 8.18
N PRO A 66 2.48 -10.79 8.55
CA PRO A 66 3.38 -11.81 9.07
C PRO A 66 4.14 -12.45 7.90
N GLN A 67 5.44 -12.14 7.80
CA GLN A 67 6.35 -12.73 6.83
C GLN A 67 7.41 -13.56 7.55
N LEU A 68 7.43 -14.88 7.30
CA LEU A 68 8.32 -15.84 7.99
C LEU A 68 8.31 -15.74 9.53
N GLY A 69 7.15 -15.38 10.11
CA GLY A 69 7.00 -15.21 11.57
C GLY A 69 7.41 -13.82 12.09
N VAL A 70 7.93 -12.95 11.23
CA VAL A 70 8.29 -11.58 11.56
C VAL A 70 7.17 -10.62 11.14
N PRO A 71 6.68 -9.74 12.04
CA PRO A 71 5.68 -8.74 11.68
C PRO A 71 6.33 -7.58 10.92
N ILE A 72 6.03 -7.50 9.63
CA ILE A 72 6.42 -6.38 8.77
C ILE A 72 5.24 -5.41 8.71
N LYS A 73 5.46 -4.15 9.10
CA LYS A 73 4.46 -3.09 9.04
C LYS A 73 4.75 -2.20 7.83
N LEU A 74 3.82 -2.17 6.88
CA LEU A 74 3.84 -1.23 5.76
C LEU A 74 2.85 -0.11 6.07
N CYS A 75 3.34 1.12 6.19
CA CYS A 75 2.54 2.31 6.36
C CYS A 75 2.57 3.20 5.12
N TRP A 76 1.47 3.87 4.85
CA TRP A 76 1.37 4.88 3.79
C TRP A 76 0.83 6.19 4.34
N GLU A 77 1.22 7.27 3.69
CA GLU A 77 0.70 8.60 3.91
C GLU A 77 0.66 9.37 2.60
N ILE A 78 -0.54 9.70 2.13
CA ILE A 78 -0.77 10.63 1.03
C ILE A 78 -0.43 12.03 1.55
N LYS A 79 0.72 12.56 1.13
CA LYS A 79 1.21 13.89 1.51
C LYS A 79 0.44 14.97 0.76
N ASP A 80 0.41 14.83 -0.57
CA ASP A 80 -0.24 15.75 -1.48
C ASP A 80 -0.97 14.94 -2.55
N ALA A 81 -2.13 15.42 -3.00
CA ALA A 81 -2.85 14.87 -4.13
C ALA A 81 -3.59 15.99 -4.85
N ASP A 82 -3.10 16.35 -6.03
CA ASP A 82 -3.80 17.21 -6.98
C ASP A 82 -4.29 16.34 -8.12
N LEU A 83 -5.60 16.10 -8.17
CA LEU A 83 -6.24 15.23 -9.16
C LEU A 83 -6.95 16.03 -10.26
N ILE A 84 -6.71 17.34 -10.32
CA ILE A 84 -7.37 18.24 -11.25
C ILE A 84 -6.48 18.43 -12.49
N PRO A 85 -7.01 18.25 -13.72
CA PRO A 85 -6.25 18.54 -14.95
C PRO A 85 -5.75 20.00 -15.01
N PRO A 86 -4.66 20.31 -15.74
CA PRO A 86 -4.04 19.49 -16.79
C PRO A 86 -2.92 18.55 -16.33
N GLU A 87 -2.37 18.72 -15.13
CA GLU A 87 -1.33 17.84 -14.57
C GLU A 87 -1.84 17.28 -13.25
N VAL A 88 -1.93 15.96 -13.15
CA VAL A 88 -2.29 15.26 -11.93
C VAL A 88 -1.03 14.83 -11.20
N SER A 89 -0.93 15.16 -9.91
CA SER A 89 0.23 14.87 -9.08
C SER A 89 -0.18 14.25 -7.75
N VAL A 90 0.45 13.14 -7.37
CA VAL A 90 0.21 12.49 -6.07
C VAL A 90 1.54 12.18 -5.42
N ARG A 91 1.69 12.55 -4.14
CA ARG A 91 2.88 12.29 -3.34
C ARG A 91 2.53 11.37 -2.19
N ILE A 92 3.14 10.19 -2.17
CA ILE A 92 2.86 9.14 -1.19
C ILE A 92 4.14 8.80 -0.45
N ARG A 93 4.15 9.00 0.86
CA ARG A 93 5.20 8.44 1.71
C ARG A 93 4.84 7.00 2.01
N VAL A 94 5.79 6.11 1.78
CA VAL A 94 5.71 4.70 2.16
C VAL A 94 6.79 4.43 3.19
N THR A 95 6.41 3.77 4.27
CA THR A 95 7.32 3.43 5.36
C THR A 95 7.20 1.94 5.67
N ILE A 96 8.33 1.26 5.80
CA ILE A 96 8.40 -0.14 6.21
C ILE A 96 9.11 -0.21 7.54
N SER A 97 8.45 -0.84 8.51
CA SER A 97 9.00 -1.09 9.83
C SER A 97 8.96 -2.57 10.16
N VAL A 98 10.01 -3.08 10.80
CA VAL A 98 10.06 -4.45 11.32
C VAL A 98 10.23 -4.38 12.82
N ALA A 99 9.38 -5.09 13.57
CA ALA A 99 9.39 -5.05 15.04
C ALA A 99 9.40 -3.60 15.61
N ASN A 100 8.67 -2.69 14.97
CA ASN A 100 8.58 -1.25 15.30
C ASN A 100 9.85 -0.41 15.06
N THR A 101 10.87 -0.95 14.41
CA THR A 101 12.00 -0.17 13.90
C THR A 101 11.77 0.19 12.44
N GLU A 102 11.87 1.46 12.06
CA GLU A 102 11.77 1.91 10.67
C GLU A 102 13.04 1.54 9.91
N TYR A 103 12.90 0.81 8.80
CA TYR A 103 14.02 0.38 7.95
C TYR A 103 14.07 1.14 6.63
N PHE A 104 12.90 1.50 6.12
CA PHE A 104 12.77 2.12 4.82
C PHE A 104 11.67 3.16 4.85
N SER A 105 11.94 4.32 4.27
CA SER A 105 11.00 5.40 4.10
C SER A 105 11.31 6.10 2.78
N ALA A 106 10.34 6.15 1.88
CA ALA A 106 10.50 6.78 0.58
C ALA A 106 9.25 7.57 0.22
N LEU A 107 9.46 8.64 -0.54
CA LEU A 107 8.37 9.44 -1.09
C LEU A 107 8.22 9.12 -2.58
N LEU A 108 7.16 8.41 -2.93
CA LEU A 108 6.76 8.17 -4.31
C LEU A 108 5.99 9.39 -4.82
N VAL A 109 6.45 9.96 -5.93
CA VAL A 109 5.83 11.11 -6.59
C VAL A 109 5.33 10.67 -7.96
N PHE A 110 4.02 10.71 -8.13
CA PHE A 110 3.32 10.38 -9.35
C PHE A 110 2.98 11.68 -10.08
N LYS A 111 3.25 11.74 -11.39
CA LYS A 111 2.84 12.86 -12.25
C LYS A 111 2.26 12.35 -13.55
N CYS A 112 1.10 12.86 -13.94
CA CYS A 112 0.40 12.46 -15.16
C CYS A 112 -0.28 13.62 -15.85
N ASP A 113 -0.05 13.75 -17.14
CA ASP A 113 -0.74 14.75 -17.97
C ASP A 113 -2.18 14.32 -18.29
N ASN A 114 -2.48 13.02 -18.24
CA ASN A 114 -3.80 12.50 -18.55
C ASN A 114 -4.12 11.22 -17.77
N LEU A 115 -5.12 11.31 -16.87
CA LEU A 115 -5.60 10.16 -16.09
C LEU A 115 -6.23 9.05 -16.94
N LEU A 116 -6.71 9.38 -18.15
CA LEU A 116 -7.27 8.41 -19.08
C LEU A 116 -6.18 7.61 -19.80
N ASN A 117 -4.93 8.05 -19.73
CA ASN A 117 -3.78 7.33 -20.27
C ASN A 117 -2.71 7.08 -19.20
N PRO A 118 -2.88 6.03 -18.36
CA PRO A 118 -1.93 5.72 -17.29
C PRO A 118 -0.50 5.47 -17.78
N SER A 119 -0.31 5.15 -19.08
CA SER A 119 1.03 4.93 -19.66
C SER A 119 1.84 6.22 -19.85
N SER A 120 1.20 7.40 -19.81
CA SER A 120 1.90 8.69 -19.82
C SER A 120 2.28 9.19 -18.42
N CYS A 121 1.97 8.42 -17.39
CA CYS A 121 2.33 8.75 -16.02
C CYS A 121 3.80 8.46 -15.74
N THR A 122 4.44 9.35 -14.99
CA THR A 122 5.78 9.16 -14.46
C THR A 122 5.72 8.96 -12.96
N VAL A 123 6.55 8.05 -12.44
CA VAL A 123 6.74 7.86 -11.01
C VAL A 123 8.21 8.12 -10.68
N SER A 124 8.47 9.12 -9.85
CA SER A 124 9.78 9.44 -9.29
C SER A 124 9.81 9.12 -7.80
N ILE A 125 11.01 8.97 -7.25
CA ILE A 125 11.24 8.62 -5.85
C ILE A 125 12.09 9.72 -5.23
N GLU A 126 11.63 10.29 -4.12
CA GLU A 126 12.29 11.36 -3.38
C GLU A 126 12.59 10.91 -1.95
N GLY A 127 13.69 11.43 -1.38
CA GLY A 127 14.04 11.28 0.03
C GLY A 127 14.73 9.95 0.36
N GLU A 128 16.05 9.92 0.25
CA GLU A 128 16.89 8.84 0.79
C GLU A 128 17.11 9.07 2.28
N HIS A 129 16.40 8.35 3.14
CA HIS A 129 16.94 7.88 4.42
C HIS A 129 16.84 6.36 4.42
N SER A 130 17.60 5.76 3.51
CA SER A 130 17.71 4.33 3.31
C SER A 130 18.80 3.77 4.22
N LEU A 131 18.43 3.24 5.39
CA LEU A 131 19.29 2.33 6.14
C LEU A 131 19.24 0.96 5.43
N LEU A 132 19.99 0.84 4.34
CA LEU A 132 20.01 -0.31 3.42
C LEU A 132 20.65 -1.59 4.00
N GLU A 133 21.25 -1.55 5.20
CA GLU A 133 22.33 -2.47 5.54
C GLU A 133 21.95 -3.77 6.29
N ALA A 134 20.69 -4.21 6.31
CA ALA A 134 20.40 -5.56 6.86
C ALA A 134 19.21 -6.30 6.24
N PHE A 135 18.16 -5.57 5.82
CA PHE A 135 16.91 -6.14 5.32
C PHE A 135 16.41 -5.43 4.05
N GLY A 136 17.29 -4.69 3.37
CA GLY A 136 16.96 -3.76 2.30
C GLY A 136 15.93 -4.33 1.33
N PRO A 137 14.67 -3.89 1.38
CA PRO A 137 13.66 -4.41 0.46
C PRO A 137 14.14 -4.11 -0.95
N SER A 138 14.40 -5.16 -1.74
CA SER A 138 14.79 -4.97 -3.14
C SER A 138 13.53 -4.65 -3.92
N CYS A 139 13.31 -3.36 -4.14
CA CYS A 139 12.25 -2.87 -5.01
C CYS A 139 12.72 -2.85 -6.46
N ASP A 140 12.05 -3.60 -7.32
CA ASP A 140 12.08 -3.38 -8.75
C ASP A 140 11.30 -2.10 -9.07
N TRP A 141 12.03 -0.99 -9.12
CA TRP A 141 11.47 0.33 -9.40
C TRP A 141 10.87 0.46 -10.79
N SER A 142 11.27 -0.39 -11.74
CA SER A 142 10.65 -0.43 -13.06
C SER A 142 9.28 -1.10 -12.98
N CYS A 143 9.18 -2.24 -12.28
CA CYS A 143 7.89 -2.87 -11.97
C CYS A 143 6.93 -1.91 -11.26
N LEU A 144 7.42 -1.16 -10.27
CA LEU A 144 6.61 -0.21 -9.50
C LEU A 144 6.11 0.95 -10.36
N ARG A 145 6.98 1.47 -11.24
CA ARG A 145 6.65 2.49 -12.25
C ARG A 145 5.58 2.02 -13.23
N ASP A 146 5.57 0.75 -13.60
CA ASP A 146 4.57 0.19 -14.52
C ASP A 146 3.23 -0.13 -13.83
N CYS A 147 3.28 -0.53 -12.55
CA CYS A 147 2.09 -0.99 -11.81
C CYS A 147 1.27 0.17 -11.23
N ALA A 148 1.94 1.11 -10.57
CA ALA A 148 1.27 2.08 -9.70
C ALA A 148 0.49 3.20 -10.42
N PRO A 149 0.75 3.60 -11.69
CA PRO A 149 -0.09 4.54 -12.41
C PRO A 149 -1.57 4.12 -12.52
N GLY A 150 -1.85 2.82 -12.58
CA GLY A 150 -3.22 2.32 -12.62
C GLY A 150 -4.05 2.74 -11.39
N CYS A 151 -3.39 3.06 -10.27
CA CYS A 151 -4.06 3.45 -9.04
C CYS A 151 -4.71 4.84 -9.09
N LEU A 152 -4.33 5.68 -10.07
CA LEU A 152 -4.94 6.99 -10.26
C LEU A 152 -6.42 6.93 -10.62
N SER A 153 -6.89 5.82 -11.19
CA SER A 153 -8.32 5.62 -11.45
C SER A 153 -9.16 5.56 -10.17
N CYS A 154 -8.53 5.39 -9.00
CA CYS A 154 -9.21 5.45 -7.70
C CYS A 154 -9.68 6.87 -7.33
N GLY A 155 -9.21 7.92 -8.02
CA GLY A 155 -9.59 9.31 -7.73
C GLY A 155 -9.32 9.67 -6.28
N THR A 156 -10.32 10.23 -5.59
CA THR A 156 -10.23 10.63 -4.17
C THR A 156 -10.52 9.50 -3.18
N ASN A 157 -10.73 8.26 -3.65
CA ASN A 157 -10.86 7.10 -2.77
C ASN A 157 -9.48 6.60 -2.33
N TYR A 158 -8.96 7.18 -1.25
CA TYR A 158 -7.61 6.88 -0.77
C TYR A 158 -7.44 5.44 -0.25
N TRP A 159 -8.52 4.77 0.16
CA TRP A 159 -8.49 3.35 0.50
C TRP A 159 -8.32 2.45 -0.73
N CYS A 160 -8.94 2.82 -1.86
CA CYS A 160 -8.70 2.18 -3.15
C CYS A 160 -7.25 2.37 -3.59
N TRP A 161 -6.73 3.60 -3.47
CA TRP A 161 -5.33 3.91 -3.72
C TRP A 161 -4.39 3.06 -2.90
N ALA A 162 -4.60 3.02 -1.59
CA ALA A 162 -3.75 2.26 -0.67
C ALA A 162 -3.76 0.76 -0.99
N GLY A 163 -4.93 0.20 -1.32
CA GLY A 163 -5.04 -1.20 -1.75
C GLY A 163 -4.32 -1.46 -3.08
N CYS A 164 -4.47 -0.57 -4.06
CA CYS A 164 -3.83 -0.67 -5.37
C CYS A 164 -2.30 -0.49 -5.28
N ALA A 165 -1.84 0.63 -4.72
CA ALA A 165 -0.44 0.95 -4.59
C ALA A 165 0.26 -0.03 -3.64
N GLY A 166 -0.40 -0.43 -2.55
CA GLY A 166 0.06 -1.49 -1.66
C GLY A 166 0.29 -2.80 -2.43
N ALA A 167 -0.66 -3.26 -3.25
CA ALA A 167 -0.49 -4.45 -4.07
C ALA A 167 0.71 -4.34 -5.04
N CYS A 168 0.92 -3.17 -5.65
CA CYS A 168 2.10 -2.92 -6.47
C CYS A 168 3.40 -2.99 -5.67
N ILE A 169 3.45 -2.41 -4.47
CA ILE A 169 4.61 -2.48 -3.57
C ILE A 169 4.90 -3.94 -3.19
N PHE A 170 3.89 -4.71 -2.76
CA PHE A 170 4.08 -6.13 -2.42
C PHE A 170 4.52 -6.99 -3.60
N ARG A 171 4.11 -6.62 -4.81
CA ARG A 171 4.49 -7.35 -6.03
C ARG A 171 5.90 -7.00 -6.49
N CYS A 172 6.26 -5.73 -6.44
CA CYS A 172 7.48 -5.22 -7.04
C CYS A 172 8.63 -5.10 -6.05
N CYS A 173 8.36 -5.12 -4.75
CA CYS A 173 9.38 -5.13 -3.71
C CYS A 173 9.44 -6.50 -3.03
N SER A 174 10.64 -7.07 -2.97
CA SER A 174 10.93 -8.16 -2.04
C SER A 174 11.04 -7.57 -0.64
N LEU A 175 9.95 -7.64 0.10
CA LEU A 175 9.87 -7.25 1.52
C LEU A 175 10.36 -8.38 2.43
#